data_AF-A0A5J4R6M9-F1
#
_entry.id   AF-A0A5J4R6M9-F1
#
_cell.length_a   1.000
_cell.length_b   1.000
_cell.length_c   1.000
_cell.angle_alpha   90.00
_cell.angle_beta   90.00
_cell.angle_gamma   90.00
#
_symmetry.space_group_name_H-M   'P 1'
#
loop_
_entity.id
_entity.type
_entity.pdbx_description
1 polymer ?
#
loop_
_entity_poly.entity_id
_entity_poly.type
_entity_poly.pdbx_seq_one_letter_code
_entity_poly.pdbx_strand_id
1 'polypeptide(L)'
;MLMSKDGKENEEATELFESKWFKSFVSYALDSRYWGHSLIQLGDVVTIDGKMTYSDALLVPRKHVVPEYGVIIKEQGDEWQKGYDYRNGPLSTWCIEAGEMASLGLFLRVATQTIPKKNMLAFWDMFGEMFGMPIRIGKTITRDPKERTKIEKMLSGMGAAAWGLFPEGTEIEIKETTRGDAFQVYDKRIERANSEISKGILNQTMTIENGSSLSQSQVHLEVFNNVIDGDADFIRDLVNDSLLPRMIAHGFSLKGLRFNWDESIDYTPDEQVNYETMIADHWEVDPEYFVKKYKIPIIGEKKTQLVKPSNFFD
;
A
#
# COMPACT_ATOMS: atom_id res chain seq x y z
N MET A 1 -2.12 0.99 -21.43
CA MET A 1 -2.56 1.18 -22.83
C MET A 1 -2.38 -0.13 -23.59
N LEU A 2 -3.22 -0.41 -24.59
CA LEU A 2 -3.00 -1.49 -25.53
C LEU A 2 -2.39 -0.97 -26.82
N MET A 3 -1.23 -1.49 -27.18
CA MET A 3 -0.47 -1.08 -28.36
C MET A 3 -0.47 -2.20 -29.41
N SER A 4 -0.54 -1.81 -30.68
CA SER A 4 -0.29 -2.71 -31.80
C SER A 4 1.20 -3.05 -31.92
N LYS A 5 1.54 -4.04 -32.76
CA LYS A 5 2.94 -4.36 -33.10
C LYS A 5 3.72 -3.17 -33.66
N ASP A 6 3.03 -2.20 -34.25
CA ASP A 6 3.62 -0.99 -34.83
C ASP A 6 3.76 0.16 -33.80
N GLY A 7 3.45 -0.11 -32.53
CA GLY A 7 3.53 0.87 -31.44
C GLY A 7 2.39 1.90 -31.42
N LYS A 8 1.35 1.72 -32.23
CA LYS A 8 0.17 2.59 -32.21
C LYS A 8 -0.80 2.13 -31.13
N GLU A 9 -1.27 3.06 -30.31
CA GLU A 9 -2.32 2.80 -29.34
C GLU A 9 -3.65 2.44 -30.04
N ASN A 10 -4.36 1.48 -29.46
CA ASN A 10 -5.73 1.16 -29.80
C ASN A 10 -6.66 1.61 -28.66
N GLU A 11 -7.21 2.81 -28.79
CA GLU A 11 -8.06 3.46 -27.77
C GLU A 11 -9.28 2.59 -27.41
N GLU A 12 -9.97 2.00 -28.39
CA GLU A 12 -11.14 1.14 -28.15
C GLU A 12 -10.79 -0.09 -27.31
N ALA A 13 -9.62 -0.68 -27.57
CA ALA A 13 -9.15 -1.82 -26.81
C ALA A 13 -8.66 -1.40 -25.42
N THR A 14 -8.00 -0.24 -25.28
CA THR A 14 -7.60 0.33 -23.98
C THR A 14 -8.81 0.55 -23.07
N GLU A 15 -9.93 1.03 -23.61
CA GLU A 15 -11.16 1.30 -22.84
C GLU A 15 -11.73 0.04 -22.14
N LEU A 16 -11.51 -1.17 -22.69
CA LEU A 16 -11.91 -2.43 -22.05
C LEU A 16 -11.25 -2.63 -20.67
N PHE A 17 -10.05 -2.09 -20.52
CA PHE A 17 -9.26 -2.14 -19.29
C PHE A 17 -9.60 -0.99 -18.34
N GLU A 18 -10.35 0.03 -18.79
CA GLU A 18 -10.86 1.13 -17.94
C GLU A 18 -12.12 0.73 -17.16
N SER A 19 -12.14 -0.51 -16.67
CA SER A 19 -13.30 -1.15 -16.07
C SER A 19 -13.03 -1.58 -14.63
N LYS A 20 -14.12 -1.76 -13.86
CA LYS A 20 -14.02 -2.17 -12.44
C LYS A 20 -13.37 -3.55 -12.29
N TRP A 21 -13.68 -4.50 -13.18
CA TRP A 21 -13.12 -5.85 -13.12
C TRP A 21 -11.60 -5.80 -13.28
N PHE A 22 -11.07 -4.98 -14.18
CA PHE A 22 -9.63 -4.89 -14.40
C PHE A 22 -8.92 -4.24 -13.21
N LYS A 23 -9.48 -3.18 -12.62
CA LYS A 23 -8.96 -2.59 -11.37
C LYS A 23 -8.93 -3.61 -10.23
N SER A 24 -9.96 -4.44 -10.13
CA SER A 24 -10.04 -5.52 -9.13
C SER A 24 -8.97 -6.60 -9.40
N PHE A 25 -8.82 -7.02 -10.67
CA PHE A 25 -7.78 -7.93 -11.11
C PHE A 25 -6.38 -7.43 -10.74
N VAL A 26 -6.05 -6.17 -11.06
CA VAL A 26 -4.76 -5.57 -10.73
C VAL A 26 -4.53 -5.54 -9.22
N SER A 27 -5.54 -5.16 -8.44
CA SER A 27 -5.45 -5.18 -6.97
C SER A 27 -5.16 -6.59 -6.44
N TYR A 28 -5.84 -7.63 -6.94
CA TYR A 28 -5.59 -9.01 -6.49
C TYR A 28 -4.24 -9.56 -6.96
N ALA A 29 -3.77 -9.12 -8.12
CA ALA A 29 -2.45 -9.46 -8.61
C ALA A 29 -1.37 -8.82 -7.72
N LEU A 30 -1.47 -7.54 -7.39
CA LEU A 30 -0.54 -6.87 -6.47
C LEU A 30 -0.59 -7.48 -5.05
N ASP A 31 -1.77 -7.87 -4.58
CA ASP A 31 -1.93 -8.60 -3.32
C ASP A 31 -1.08 -9.89 -3.25
N SER A 32 -0.77 -10.51 -4.40
CA SER A 32 0.07 -11.71 -4.44
C SER A 32 1.48 -11.46 -3.92
N ARG A 33 2.02 -10.23 -3.98
CA ARG A 33 3.32 -9.89 -3.37
C ARG A 33 3.28 -10.02 -1.85
N TYR A 34 2.17 -9.60 -1.24
CA TYR A 34 1.99 -9.64 0.21
C TYR A 34 1.66 -11.04 0.73
N TRP A 35 0.81 -11.77 0.01
CA TRP A 35 0.38 -13.12 0.39
C TRP A 35 1.28 -14.25 -0.15
N GLY A 36 2.10 -13.97 -1.16
CA GLY A 36 2.92 -14.92 -1.90
C GLY A 36 2.24 -15.41 -3.19
N HIS A 37 0.94 -15.67 -3.12
CA HIS A 37 0.13 -16.16 -4.23
C HIS A 37 -1.30 -15.60 -4.20
N SER A 38 -1.85 -15.33 -5.39
CA SER A 38 -3.26 -15.06 -5.61
C SER A 38 -3.76 -15.83 -6.82
N LEU A 39 -4.90 -16.51 -6.67
CA LEU A 39 -5.64 -17.09 -7.80
C LEU A 39 -6.86 -16.22 -8.10
N ILE A 40 -6.91 -15.67 -9.30
CA ILE A 40 -7.96 -14.74 -9.73
C ILE A 40 -8.86 -15.44 -10.74
N GLN A 41 -10.16 -15.51 -10.45
CA GLN A 41 -11.17 -16.02 -11.34
C GLN A 41 -11.79 -14.87 -12.14
N LEU A 42 -11.84 -15.02 -13.45
CA LEU A 42 -12.57 -14.14 -14.36
C LEU A 42 -14.06 -14.50 -14.30
N GLY A 43 -14.91 -13.48 -14.20
CA GLY A 43 -16.36 -13.63 -14.28
C GLY A 43 -16.84 -13.88 -15.70
N ASP A 44 -18.15 -14.06 -15.86
CA ASP A 44 -18.76 -14.34 -17.16
C ASP A 44 -18.54 -13.20 -18.16
N VAL A 45 -18.47 -13.54 -19.44
CA VAL A 45 -18.40 -12.55 -20.51
C VAL A 45 -19.78 -12.00 -20.78
N VAL A 46 -19.96 -10.71 -20.53
CA VAL A 46 -21.22 -9.97 -20.74
C VAL A 46 -21.03 -8.87 -21.77
N THR A 47 -22.12 -8.42 -22.38
CA THR A 47 -22.10 -7.28 -23.31
C THR A 47 -22.82 -6.10 -22.67
N ILE A 48 -22.09 -5.00 -22.45
CA ILE A 48 -22.63 -3.74 -21.93
C ILE A 48 -22.37 -2.68 -23.00
N ASP A 49 -23.42 -1.97 -23.40
CA ASP A 49 -23.35 -0.93 -24.45
C ASP A 49 -22.69 -1.39 -25.76
N GLY A 50 -22.93 -2.65 -26.14
CA GLY A 50 -22.36 -3.25 -27.36
C GLY A 50 -20.88 -3.67 -27.24
N LYS A 51 -20.24 -3.48 -26.08
CA LYS A 51 -18.86 -3.90 -25.81
C LYS A 51 -18.83 -5.14 -24.93
N MET A 52 -18.02 -6.13 -25.32
CA MET A 52 -17.78 -7.32 -24.49
C MET A 52 -16.91 -6.93 -23.29
N THR A 53 -17.25 -7.42 -22.11
CA THR A 53 -16.50 -7.17 -20.87
C THR A 53 -16.71 -8.35 -19.91
N TYR A 54 -15.86 -8.49 -18.90
CA TYR A 54 -16.13 -9.44 -17.81
C TYR A 54 -17.08 -8.81 -16.80
N SER A 55 -18.00 -9.61 -16.24
CA SER A 55 -18.88 -9.18 -15.15
C SER A 55 -18.09 -8.67 -13.95
N ASP A 56 -17.03 -9.38 -13.60
CA ASP A 56 -16.18 -9.15 -12.45
C ASP A 56 -14.86 -9.94 -12.56
N ALA A 57 -13.96 -9.67 -11.63
CA ALA A 57 -12.81 -10.51 -11.34
C ALA A 57 -12.85 -10.77 -9.83
N LEU A 58 -12.73 -12.04 -9.43
CA LEU A 58 -12.87 -12.46 -8.04
C LEU A 58 -11.61 -13.17 -7.58
N LEU A 59 -11.21 -12.91 -6.34
CA LEU A 59 -10.16 -13.69 -5.70
C LEU A 59 -10.74 -15.02 -5.22
N VAL A 60 -10.17 -16.13 -5.70
CA VAL A 60 -10.49 -17.45 -5.14
C VAL A 60 -9.96 -17.49 -3.70
N PRO A 61 -10.78 -17.88 -2.71
CA PRO A 61 -10.38 -17.90 -1.31
C PRO A 61 -9.06 -18.63 -1.10
N ARG A 62 -8.00 -17.90 -0.68
CA ARG A 62 -6.63 -18.42 -0.58
C ARG A 62 -6.50 -19.69 0.26
N LYS A 63 -7.38 -19.89 1.25
CA LYS A 63 -7.43 -21.09 2.11
C LYS A 63 -7.81 -22.37 1.36
N HIS A 64 -8.41 -22.24 0.19
CA HIS A 64 -8.86 -23.33 -0.66
C HIS A 64 -7.94 -23.56 -1.86
N VAL A 65 -6.91 -22.72 -2.04
CA VAL A 65 -5.97 -22.83 -3.15
C VAL A 65 -4.74 -23.54 -2.63
N VAL A 66 -4.27 -24.55 -3.35
CA VAL A 66 -3.00 -25.24 -3.09
C VAL A 66 -2.07 -24.97 -4.27
N PRO A 67 -1.27 -23.88 -4.22
CA PRO A 67 -0.48 -23.40 -5.35
C PRO A 67 0.57 -24.40 -5.82
N GLU A 68 1.12 -25.23 -4.92
CA GLU A 68 2.16 -26.20 -5.23
C GLU A 68 1.66 -27.22 -6.27
N TYR A 69 0.41 -27.65 -6.13
CA TYR A 69 -0.21 -28.67 -6.99
C TYR A 69 -1.12 -28.08 -8.06
N GLY A 70 -1.44 -26.79 -8.02
CA GLY A 70 -2.30 -26.16 -9.02
C GLY A 70 -3.78 -26.55 -8.87
N VAL A 71 -4.24 -26.76 -7.63
CA VAL A 71 -5.61 -27.25 -7.35
C VAL A 71 -6.39 -26.35 -6.40
N ILE A 72 -7.71 -26.33 -6.56
CA ILE A 72 -8.66 -25.75 -5.60
C ILE A 72 -9.35 -26.87 -4.84
N ILE A 73 -9.22 -26.90 -3.52
CA ILE A 73 -9.90 -27.86 -2.63
C ILE A 73 -11.24 -27.30 -2.13
N LYS A 74 -12.22 -28.18 -1.93
CA LYS A 74 -13.55 -27.76 -1.48
C LYS A 74 -13.54 -27.41 0.00
N GLU A 75 -12.94 -28.26 0.84
CA GLU A 75 -12.80 -28.03 2.27
C GLU A 75 -11.32 -27.85 2.64
N GLN A 76 -11.01 -27.02 3.64
CA GLN A 76 -9.62 -26.68 4.03
C GLN A 76 -8.78 -27.87 4.54
N GLY A 77 -9.42 -29.01 4.83
CA GLY A 77 -8.75 -30.24 5.25
C GLY A 77 -8.67 -31.31 4.17
N ASP A 78 -9.15 -31.03 2.95
CA ASP A 78 -9.13 -32.02 1.87
C ASP A 78 -7.70 -32.24 1.33
N GLU A 79 -7.46 -33.46 0.88
CA GLU A 79 -6.26 -33.81 0.13
C GLU A 79 -6.28 -33.15 -1.26
N TRP A 80 -5.11 -32.70 -1.72
CA TRP A 80 -4.97 -31.99 -2.99
C TRP A 80 -5.45 -32.80 -4.20
N GLN A 81 -5.35 -34.14 -4.16
CA GLN A 81 -5.81 -35.03 -5.24
C GLN A 81 -7.33 -34.98 -5.47
N LYS A 82 -8.11 -34.51 -4.48
CA LYS A 82 -9.57 -34.34 -4.59
C LYS A 82 -9.96 -32.95 -5.08
N GLY A 83 -8.99 -32.05 -5.23
CA GLY A 83 -9.20 -30.69 -5.71
C GLY A 83 -9.42 -30.62 -7.21
N TYR A 84 -9.91 -29.46 -7.65
CA TYR A 84 -10.09 -29.13 -9.06
C TYR A 84 -8.81 -28.52 -9.63
N ASP A 85 -8.25 -29.11 -10.68
CA ASP A 85 -7.10 -28.58 -11.40
C ASP A 85 -7.48 -27.29 -12.14
N TYR A 86 -6.85 -26.18 -11.77
CA TYR A 86 -7.06 -24.88 -12.41
C TYR A 86 -5.97 -24.50 -13.42
N ARG A 87 -4.95 -25.33 -13.63
CA ARG A 87 -3.87 -25.11 -14.62
C ARG A 87 -4.14 -25.82 -15.94
N ASN A 88 -4.61 -27.06 -15.88
CA ASN A 88 -4.82 -27.91 -17.06
C ASN A 88 -6.29 -28.27 -17.28
N GLY A 89 -7.14 -28.01 -16.28
CA GLY A 89 -8.56 -28.33 -16.33
C GLY A 89 -9.40 -27.26 -17.05
N PRO A 90 -10.73 -27.42 -17.06
CA PRO A 90 -11.68 -26.46 -17.63
C PRO A 90 -11.57 -25.05 -17.02
N LEU A 91 -11.05 -24.95 -15.80
CA LEU A 91 -10.85 -23.69 -15.08
C LEU A 91 -9.65 -22.89 -15.59
N SER A 92 -8.72 -23.50 -16.34
CA SER A 92 -7.49 -22.85 -16.83
C SER A 92 -7.71 -21.60 -17.68
N THR A 93 -8.81 -21.55 -18.42
CA THR A 93 -9.20 -20.37 -19.21
C THR A 93 -9.81 -19.27 -18.33
N TRP A 94 -10.36 -19.62 -17.18
CA TRP A 94 -11.06 -18.72 -16.27
C TRP A 94 -10.22 -18.27 -15.08
N CYS A 95 -9.14 -18.97 -14.77
CA CYS A 95 -8.29 -18.69 -13.63
C CYS A 95 -6.90 -18.19 -14.06
N ILE A 96 -6.42 -17.15 -13.38
CA ILE A 96 -5.09 -16.56 -13.57
C ILE A 96 -4.36 -16.62 -12.22
N GLU A 97 -3.17 -17.20 -12.23
CA GLU A 97 -2.26 -17.18 -11.09
C GLU A 97 -1.39 -15.92 -11.12
N ALA A 98 -1.31 -15.23 -9.98
CA ALA A 98 -0.39 -14.15 -9.74
C ALA A 98 0.53 -14.51 -8.57
N GLY A 99 1.82 -14.18 -8.71
CA GLY A 99 2.86 -14.53 -7.73
C GLY A 99 3.52 -15.88 -8.01
N GLU A 100 4.20 -16.42 -7.01
CA GLU A 100 4.97 -17.66 -7.14
C GLU A 100 4.40 -18.76 -6.26
N MET A 101 4.45 -20.00 -6.77
CA MET A 101 3.88 -21.18 -6.10
C MET A 101 4.46 -21.47 -4.70
N ALA A 102 5.73 -21.12 -4.46
CA ALA A 102 6.42 -21.39 -3.19
C ALA A 102 6.71 -20.10 -2.40
N SER A 103 6.18 -18.95 -2.84
CA SER A 103 6.40 -17.70 -2.13
C SER A 103 5.56 -17.66 -0.86
N LEU A 104 6.21 -17.31 0.24
CA LEU A 104 5.57 -17.17 1.55
C LEU A 104 4.99 -15.76 1.78
N GLY A 105 5.15 -14.85 0.82
CA GLY A 105 4.68 -13.47 0.89
C GLY A 105 5.42 -12.61 1.92
N LEU A 106 5.16 -11.30 1.84
CA LEU A 106 5.70 -10.32 2.79
C LEU A 106 5.02 -10.40 4.16
N PHE A 107 3.73 -10.75 4.23
CA PHE A 107 3.00 -10.83 5.50
C PHE A 107 3.59 -11.85 6.47
N LEU A 108 4.05 -13.02 5.97
CA LEU A 108 4.70 -14.00 6.84
C LEU A 108 6.03 -13.46 7.38
N ARG A 109 6.80 -12.73 6.55
CA ARG A 109 8.08 -12.14 6.97
C ARG A 109 7.88 -11.11 8.09
N VAL A 110 6.91 -10.21 7.94
CA VAL A 110 6.64 -9.15 8.94
C VAL A 110 5.84 -9.63 10.16
N ALA A 111 5.22 -10.81 10.12
CA ALA A 111 4.46 -11.37 11.24
C ALA A 111 5.28 -11.43 12.54
N THR A 112 6.59 -11.72 12.43
CA THR A 112 7.53 -11.76 13.56
C THR A 112 7.68 -10.42 14.29
N GLN A 113 7.40 -9.30 13.62
CA GLN A 113 7.39 -7.97 14.25
C GLN A 113 5.97 -7.55 14.64
N THR A 114 4.96 -7.88 13.84
CA THR A 114 3.56 -7.51 14.08
C THR A 114 2.99 -8.14 15.36
N ILE A 115 3.20 -9.45 15.57
CA ILE A 115 2.64 -10.17 16.73
C ILE A 115 3.20 -9.61 18.05
N PRO A 116 4.54 -9.49 18.24
CA PRO A 116 5.09 -8.92 19.46
C PRO A 116 4.73 -7.45 19.63
N LYS A 117 4.67 -6.66 18.55
CA LYS A 117 4.26 -5.24 18.61
C LYS A 117 2.86 -5.10 19.20
N LYS A 118 1.89 -5.92 18.74
CA LYS A 118 0.53 -5.92 19.30
C LYS A 118 0.54 -6.18 20.81
N ASN A 119 1.33 -7.16 21.25
CA ASN A 119 1.44 -7.46 22.68
C ASN A 119 2.10 -6.32 23.46
N MET A 120 3.13 -5.68 22.90
CA MET A 120 3.79 -4.52 23.54
C MET A 120 2.85 -3.32 23.68
N LEU A 121 2.00 -3.06 22.69
CA LEU A 121 0.96 -2.02 22.79
C LEU A 121 -0.02 -2.33 23.92
N ALA A 122 -0.45 -3.58 24.08
CA ALA A 122 -1.33 -3.95 25.20
C ALA A 122 -0.65 -3.76 26.57
N PHE A 123 0.64 -4.09 26.69
CA PHE A 123 1.39 -3.82 27.92
C PHE A 123 1.63 -2.33 28.15
N TRP A 124 1.76 -1.55 27.08
CA TRP A 124 1.85 -0.10 27.15
C TRP A 124 0.60 0.53 27.73
N ASP A 125 -0.57 0.14 27.22
CA ASP A 125 -1.85 0.65 27.71
C ASP A 125 -2.06 0.27 29.19
N MET A 126 -1.74 -0.97 29.57
CA MET A 126 -1.82 -1.43 30.97
C MET A 126 -0.84 -0.67 31.88
N PHE A 127 0.36 -0.38 31.38
CA PHE A 127 1.34 0.45 32.10
C PHE A 127 0.78 1.87 32.31
N GLY A 128 0.22 2.47 31.26
CA GLY A 128 -0.45 3.76 31.34
C GLY A 128 -1.60 3.79 32.35
N GLU A 129 -2.39 2.72 32.44
CA GLU A 129 -3.48 2.61 33.42
C GLU A 129 -2.94 2.55 34.87
N MET A 130 -1.92 1.73 35.13
CA MET A 130 -1.37 1.57 36.47
C MET A 130 -0.60 2.80 36.98
N PHE A 131 0.17 3.46 36.11
CA PHE A 131 1.06 4.56 36.51
C PHE A 131 0.53 5.95 36.15
N GLY A 132 -0.47 6.04 35.27
CA GLY A 132 -1.13 7.30 34.91
C GLY A 132 -2.09 7.81 35.97
N MET A 133 -2.49 6.98 36.94
CA MET A 133 -3.40 7.36 38.02
C MET A 133 -2.81 7.01 39.40
N PRO A 134 -2.41 8.00 40.22
CA PRO A 134 -1.85 7.71 41.54
C PRO A 134 -2.91 7.09 42.46
N ILE A 135 -2.51 6.05 43.22
CA ILE A 135 -3.37 5.42 44.23
C ILE A 135 -3.60 6.41 45.38
N ARG A 136 -4.85 6.53 45.82
CA ARG A 136 -5.25 7.42 46.92
C ARG A 136 -5.35 6.63 48.22
N ILE A 137 -4.47 6.95 49.18
CA ILE A 137 -4.44 6.27 50.48
C ILE A 137 -4.98 7.22 51.54
N GLY A 138 -6.13 6.86 52.13
CA GLY A 138 -6.67 7.52 53.31
C GLY A 138 -6.19 6.83 54.59
N LYS A 139 -5.78 7.61 55.58
CA LYS A 139 -5.46 7.11 56.94
C LYS A 139 -6.50 7.65 57.92
N THR A 140 -6.99 6.81 58.83
CA THR A 140 -7.96 7.24 59.86
C THR A 140 -7.70 6.58 61.21
N ILE A 141 -7.94 7.33 62.27
CA ILE A 141 -7.94 6.85 63.67
C ILE A 141 -9.33 6.40 64.14
N THR A 142 -10.37 6.72 63.37
CA THR A 142 -11.74 6.50 63.82
C THR A 142 -12.08 5.01 63.84
N ARG A 143 -12.70 4.57 64.95
CA ARG A 143 -13.26 3.22 65.09
C ARG A 143 -14.78 3.21 64.84
N ASP A 144 -15.39 4.39 64.64
CA ASP A 144 -16.81 4.51 64.38
C ASP A 144 -17.14 4.06 62.94
N PRO A 145 -17.99 3.02 62.76
CA PRO A 145 -18.40 2.56 61.44
C PRO A 145 -19.06 3.63 60.56
N LYS A 146 -19.77 4.61 61.15
CA LYS A 146 -20.47 5.65 60.38
C LYS A 146 -19.50 6.63 59.73
N GLU A 147 -18.51 7.10 60.47
CA GLU A 147 -17.48 7.99 59.94
C GLU A 147 -16.56 7.28 58.95
N ARG A 148 -16.26 5.99 59.18
CA ARG A 148 -15.52 5.17 58.23
C ARG A 148 -16.25 5.05 56.88
N THR A 149 -17.54 4.75 56.91
CA THR A 149 -18.38 4.64 55.69
C THR A 149 -18.46 5.98 54.93
N LYS A 150 -18.46 7.11 55.66
CA LYS A 150 -18.46 8.45 55.05
C LYS A 150 -17.14 8.73 54.30
N ILE A 151 -16.01 8.34 54.89
CA ILE A 151 -14.68 8.47 54.25
C ILE A 151 -14.56 7.53 53.05
N GLU A 152 -15.06 6.28 53.14
CA GLU A 152 -15.09 5.34 52.02
C GLU A 152 -15.93 5.87 50.84
N LYS A 153 -17.11 6.44 51.12
CA LYS A 153 -17.94 7.10 50.09
C LYS A 153 -17.26 8.32 49.48
N MET A 154 -16.53 9.10 50.27
CA MET A 154 -15.76 10.24 49.78
C MET A 154 -14.64 9.77 48.84
N LEU A 155 -13.85 8.77 49.25
CA LEU A 155 -12.75 8.22 48.43
C LEU A 155 -13.27 7.59 47.13
N SER A 156 -14.36 6.82 47.22
CA SER A 156 -15.02 6.22 46.04
C SER A 156 -15.66 7.25 45.11
N GLY A 157 -16.11 8.40 45.64
CA GLY A 157 -16.72 9.47 44.86
C GLY A 157 -15.72 10.36 44.11
N MET A 158 -14.42 10.26 44.41
CA MET A 158 -13.36 11.09 43.81
C MET A 158 -12.91 10.61 42.41
N GLY A 159 -13.58 9.62 41.82
CA GLY A 159 -13.34 9.18 40.43
C GLY A 159 -12.60 7.84 40.30
N ALA A 160 -11.98 7.61 39.13
CA ALA A 160 -11.54 6.28 38.69
C ALA A 160 -10.21 5.77 39.28
N ALA A 161 -9.49 6.57 40.07
CA ALA A 161 -8.23 6.13 40.69
C ALA A 161 -8.50 5.08 41.78
N ALA A 162 -7.64 4.07 41.87
CA ALA A 162 -7.68 3.11 42.97
C ALA A 162 -7.51 3.83 44.33
N TRP A 163 -8.24 3.36 45.35
CA TRP A 163 -8.19 3.93 46.69
C TRP A 163 -8.16 2.86 47.77
N GLY A 164 -7.63 3.22 48.94
CA GLY A 164 -7.68 2.38 50.13
C GLY A 164 -7.74 3.20 51.40
N LEU A 165 -8.48 2.70 52.40
CA LEU A 165 -8.62 3.32 53.72
C LEU A 165 -8.01 2.40 54.79
N PHE A 166 -7.02 2.91 55.52
CA PHE A 166 -6.26 2.13 56.49
C PHE A 166 -6.22 2.80 57.87
N PRO A 167 -6.15 2.01 58.96
CA PRO A 167 -5.89 2.55 60.29
C PRO A 167 -4.56 3.30 60.35
N GLU A 168 -4.51 4.36 61.15
CA GLU A 168 -3.25 5.04 61.47
C GLU A 168 -2.23 4.06 62.08
N GLY A 169 -0.97 4.16 61.64
CA GLY A 169 0.09 3.18 61.95
C GLY A 169 0.22 2.03 60.95
N THR A 170 -0.68 1.91 59.96
CA THR A 170 -0.51 0.99 58.82
C THR A 170 0.43 1.60 57.79
N GLU A 171 1.54 0.95 57.51
CA GLU A 171 2.43 1.28 56.40
C GLU A 171 2.09 0.42 55.18
N ILE A 172 2.01 1.08 54.03
CA ILE A 172 1.84 0.41 52.74
C ILE A 172 3.03 0.83 51.91
N GLU A 173 3.89 -0.13 51.65
CA GLU A 173 5.02 0.04 50.75
C GLU A 173 4.61 -0.48 49.37
N ILE A 174 4.40 0.43 48.43
CA ILE A 174 4.32 0.06 47.01
C ILE A 174 5.77 -0.12 46.55
N LYS A 175 6.20 -1.38 46.43
CA LYS A 175 7.52 -1.70 45.88
C LYS A 175 7.53 -1.47 44.38
N GLU A 176 7.70 -0.21 43.99
CA GLU A 176 7.99 0.14 42.61
C GLU A 176 9.39 -0.36 42.26
N THR A 177 9.47 -1.20 41.23
CA THR A 177 10.78 -1.65 40.75
C THR A 177 11.44 -0.46 40.05
N THR A 178 12.48 0.11 40.65
CA THR A 178 13.27 1.25 40.13
C THR A 178 14.14 0.85 38.92
N ARG A 179 13.67 -0.06 38.07
CA ARG A 179 14.37 -0.45 36.84
C ARG A 179 13.96 0.53 35.73
N GLY A 180 14.97 1.08 35.08
CA GLY A 180 14.92 2.26 34.21
C GLY A 180 13.68 2.37 33.32
N ASP A 181 13.18 3.61 33.24
CA ASP A 181 12.20 4.16 32.31
C ASP A 181 11.42 3.09 31.51
N ALA A 182 10.51 2.36 32.17
CA ALA A 182 9.70 1.32 31.54
C ALA A 182 8.94 1.88 30.32
N PHE A 183 8.65 3.19 30.34
CA PHE A 183 8.19 3.97 29.20
C PHE A 183 9.07 3.72 27.95
N GLN A 184 10.38 3.93 28.07
CA GLN A 184 11.32 3.78 26.94
C GLN A 184 11.46 2.33 26.46
N VAL A 185 11.24 1.34 27.33
CA VAL A 185 11.41 -0.09 26.95
C VAL A 185 10.31 -0.50 25.97
N TYR A 186 9.06 -0.17 26.29
CA TYR A 186 7.94 -0.49 25.41
C TYR A 186 7.96 0.36 24.14
N ASP A 187 8.18 1.66 24.28
CA ASP A 187 8.16 2.60 23.16
C ASP A 187 9.26 2.27 22.14
N LYS A 188 10.53 2.09 22.58
CA LYS A 188 11.62 1.69 21.67
C LYS A 188 11.39 0.34 20.99
N ARG A 189 10.71 -0.60 21.65
CA ARG A 189 10.38 -1.90 21.03
C ARG A 189 9.31 -1.74 19.96
N ILE A 190 8.32 -0.87 20.18
CA ILE A 190 7.27 -0.52 19.22
C ILE A 190 7.88 0.25 18.04
N GLU A 191 8.71 1.26 18.28
CA GLU A 191 9.43 2.00 17.23
C GLU A 191 10.29 1.08 16.37
N ARG A 192 11.06 0.16 16.99
CA ARG A 192 11.84 -0.83 16.23
C ARG A 192 10.93 -1.72 15.38
N ALA A 193 9.78 -2.14 15.90
CA ALA A 193 8.83 -2.90 15.10
C ALA A 193 8.27 -2.08 13.92
N ASN A 194 7.93 -0.81 14.14
CA ASN A 194 7.47 0.10 13.09
C ASN A 194 8.50 0.23 11.98
N SER A 195 9.75 0.50 12.35
CA SER A 195 10.86 0.65 11.41
C SER A 195 11.09 -0.61 10.58
N GLU A 196 11.10 -1.79 11.20
CA GLU A 196 11.30 -3.06 10.48
C GLU A 196 10.10 -3.41 9.58
N ILE A 197 8.86 -3.15 10.02
CA ILE A 197 7.66 -3.36 9.19
C ILE A 197 7.64 -2.39 8.01
N SER A 198 7.95 -1.11 8.24
CA SER A 198 7.99 -0.07 7.20
C SER A 198 9.02 -0.43 6.11
N LYS A 199 10.23 -0.84 6.51
CA LYS A 199 11.25 -1.34 5.57
C LYS A 199 10.76 -2.56 4.80
N GLY A 200 10.11 -3.51 5.46
CA GLY A 200 9.67 -4.76 4.82
C GLY A 200 8.48 -4.61 3.86
N ILE A 201 7.63 -3.61 4.06
CA ILE A 201 6.41 -3.38 3.26
C ILE A 201 6.60 -2.26 2.24
N LEU A 202 7.13 -1.12 2.67
CA LEU A 202 7.25 0.09 1.85
C LEU A 202 8.63 0.22 1.20
N ASN A 203 9.60 -0.63 1.57
CA ASN A 203 11.00 -0.54 1.16
C ASN A 203 11.65 0.81 1.48
N GLN A 204 11.09 1.56 2.45
CA GLN A 204 11.55 2.90 2.84
C GLN A 204 11.51 3.10 4.35
N THR A 205 12.22 4.12 4.82
CA THR A 205 12.38 4.44 6.25
C THR A 205 11.99 5.88 6.59
N MET A 206 12.51 6.89 5.88
CA MET A 206 12.50 8.26 6.40
C MET A 206 11.36 9.17 5.93
N THR A 207 10.77 8.94 4.75
CA THR A 207 9.71 9.81 4.18
C THR A 207 8.46 9.90 5.07
N ILE A 208 8.26 8.89 5.93
CA ILE A 208 7.11 8.77 6.83
C ILE A 208 7.45 9.14 8.29
N GLU A 209 8.71 8.99 8.72
CA GLU A 209 9.07 9.05 10.14
C GLU A 209 9.84 10.33 10.58
N ASN A 210 10.44 11.13 9.69
CA ASN A 210 11.13 12.36 10.12
C ASN A 210 11.29 13.44 9.03
N GLY A 211 11.32 14.71 9.49
CA GLY A 211 11.65 15.88 8.67
C GLY A 211 13.00 15.71 7.98
N SER A 212 12.96 15.29 6.72
CA SER A 212 14.10 14.93 5.91
C SER A 212 14.59 16.13 5.10
N SER A 213 15.90 16.19 4.88
CA SER A 213 16.49 17.16 3.94
C SER A 213 16.07 16.80 2.50
N LEU A 214 15.94 17.81 1.63
CA LEU A 214 15.44 17.65 0.25
C LEU A 214 16.16 16.52 -0.53
N SER A 215 17.48 16.39 -0.35
CA SER A 215 18.29 15.38 -1.02
C SER A 215 17.98 13.95 -0.56
N GLN A 216 17.59 13.75 0.69
CA GLN A 216 17.18 12.44 1.20
C GLN A 216 15.80 12.04 0.68
N SER A 217 14.87 13.00 0.61
CA SER A 217 13.55 12.77 0.03
C SER A 217 13.62 12.39 -1.45
N GLN A 218 14.56 12.97 -2.20
CA GLN A 218 14.81 12.61 -3.61
C GLN A 218 15.29 11.16 -3.76
N VAL A 219 16.26 10.71 -2.94
CA VAL A 219 16.73 9.31 -2.97
C VAL A 219 15.61 8.35 -2.59
N HIS A 220 14.77 8.72 -1.61
CA HIS A 220 13.61 7.91 -1.23
C HIS A 220 12.57 7.84 -2.36
N LEU A 221 12.34 8.93 -3.09
CA LEU A 221 11.46 8.93 -4.25
C LEU A 221 11.99 8.03 -5.37
N GLU A 222 13.30 8.02 -5.62
CA GLU A 222 13.92 7.11 -6.60
C GLU A 222 13.71 5.64 -6.22
N VAL A 223 13.93 5.29 -4.93
CA VAL A 223 13.64 3.93 -4.43
C VAL A 223 12.15 3.61 -4.54
N PHE A 224 11.25 4.58 -4.32
CA PHE A 224 9.81 4.38 -4.52
C PHE A 224 9.49 4.04 -5.98
N ASN A 225 10.05 4.83 -6.91
CA ASN A 225 9.81 4.66 -8.33
C ASN A 225 10.31 3.29 -8.79
N ASN A 226 11.47 2.82 -8.30
CA ASN A 226 11.93 1.46 -8.59
C ASN A 226 10.94 0.38 -8.14
N VAL A 227 10.21 0.58 -7.04
CA VAL A 227 9.16 -0.35 -6.59
C VAL A 227 7.93 -0.24 -7.50
N ILE A 228 7.50 0.98 -7.84
CA ILE A 228 6.38 1.22 -8.77
C ILE A 228 6.68 0.57 -10.12
N ASP A 229 7.86 0.78 -10.68
CA ASP A 229 8.28 0.24 -11.97
C ASP A 229 8.31 -1.29 -11.92
N GLY A 230 8.81 -1.88 -10.83
CA GLY A 230 8.77 -3.33 -10.62
C GLY A 230 7.35 -3.91 -10.52
N ASP A 231 6.43 -3.20 -9.87
CA ASP A 231 5.02 -3.59 -9.80
C ASP A 231 4.30 -3.39 -11.14
N ALA A 232 4.62 -2.32 -11.86
CA ALA A 232 4.11 -2.03 -13.19
C ALA A 232 4.56 -3.11 -14.19
N ASP A 233 5.85 -3.47 -14.18
CA ASP A 233 6.41 -4.56 -14.99
C ASP A 233 5.72 -5.89 -14.68
N PHE A 234 5.54 -6.21 -13.39
CA PHE A 234 4.84 -7.43 -12.97
C PHE A 234 3.40 -7.51 -13.51
N ILE A 235 2.65 -6.41 -13.43
CA ILE A 235 1.28 -6.36 -13.98
C ILE A 235 1.31 -6.43 -15.50
N ARG A 236 2.26 -5.75 -16.15
CA ARG A 236 2.41 -5.78 -17.61
C ARG A 236 2.63 -7.21 -18.10
N ASP A 237 3.53 -7.95 -17.46
CA ASP A 237 3.87 -9.31 -17.84
C ASP A 237 2.69 -10.25 -17.56
N LEU A 238 2.04 -10.13 -16.40
CA LEU A 238 0.85 -10.91 -16.07
C LEU A 238 -0.31 -10.68 -17.06
N VAL A 239 -0.53 -9.42 -17.46
CA VAL A 239 -1.58 -9.09 -18.43
C VAL A 239 -1.24 -9.67 -19.81
N ASN A 240 -0.01 -9.52 -20.27
CA ASN A 240 0.42 -9.98 -21.59
C ASN A 240 0.48 -11.51 -21.69
N ASP A 241 1.05 -12.17 -20.69
CA ASP A 241 1.33 -13.61 -20.74
C ASP A 241 0.13 -14.43 -20.31
N SER A 242 -0.72 -13.87 -19.44
CA SER A 242 -1.84 -14.61 -18.86
C SER A 242 -3.23 -14.06 -19.19
N LEU A 243 -3.49 -12.77 -19.01
CA LEU A 243 -4.83 -12.22 -19.19
C LEU A 243 -5.24 -12.14 -20.67
N LEU A 244 -4.41 -11.55 -21.52
CA LEU A 244 -4.70 -11.36 -22.94
C LEU A 244 -4.97 -12.67 -23.69
N PRO A 245 -4.17 -13.74 -23.52
CA PRO A 245 -4.45 -15.02 -24.18
C PRO A 245 -5.82 -15.61 -23.81
N ARG A 246 -6.23 -15.48 -22.54
CA ARG A 246 -7.52 -15.96 -22.04
C ARG A 246 -8.68 -15.10 -22.55
N MET A 247 -8.51 -13.78 -22.61
CA MET A 247 -9.47 -12.88 -23.26
C MET A 247 -9.65 -13.23 -24.75
N ILE A 248 -8.57 -13.49 -25.48
CA ILE A 248 -8.66 -13.91 -26.88
C ILE A 248 -9.41 -15.25 -27.00
N ALA A 249 -9.15 -16.20 -26.11
CA ALA A 249 -9.86 -17.49 -26.07
C ALA A 249 -11.36 -17.33 -25.76
N HIS A 250 -11.74 -16.32 -24.97
CA HIS A 250 -13.12 -15.97 -24.67
C HIS A 250 -13.82 -15.13 -25.76
N GLY A 251 -13.13 -14.80 -26.86
CA GLY A 251 -13.71 -14.12 -28.02
C GLY A 251 -13.45 -12.62 -28.12
N PHE A 252 -12.61 -12.04 -27.25
CA PHE A 252 -12.23 -10.64 -27.35
C PHE A 252 -11.29 -10.39 -28.53
N SER A 253 -11.51 -9.32 -29.28
CA SER A 253 -10.72 -8.92 -30.47
C SER A 253 -9.38 -8.25 -30.11
N LEU A 254 -8.54 -8.94 -29.33
CA LEU A 254 -7.26 -8.41 -28.81
C LEU A 254 -6.03 -9.01 -29.50
N LYS A 255 -6.22 -9.75 -30.59
CA LYS A 255 -5.14 -10.48 -31.26
C LYS A 255 -4.12 -9.51 -31.87
N GLY A 256 -2.86 -9.66 -31.45
CA GLY A 256 -1.75 -8.82 -31.94
C GLY A 256 -1.58 -7.49 -31.19
N LEU A 257 -2.35 -7.27 -30.13
CA LEU A 257 -2.16 -6.17 -29.19
C LEU A 257 -1.29 -6.62 -28.02
N ARG A 258 -0.55 -5.67 -27.42
CA ARG A 258 0.25 -5.86 -26.21
C ARG A 258 -0.08 -4.75 -25.23
N PHE A 259 -0.21 -5.11 -23.96
CA PHE A 259 -0.34 -4.16 -22.87
C PHE A 259 1.00 -3.54 -22.53
N ASN A 260 1.03 -2.21 -22.45
CA ASN A 260 2.16 -1.46 -21.92
C ASN A 260 1.68 -0.26 -21.09
N TRP A 261 2.48 0.14 -20.11
CA TRP A 261 2.26 1.37 -19.37
C TRP A 261 2.67 2.58 -20.21
N ASP A 262 2.09 3.73 -19.87
CA ASP A 262 2.54 4.99 -20.42
C ASP A 262 3.80 5.41 -19.66
N GLU A 263 4.95 5.33 -20.33
CA GLU A 263 6.25 5.74 -19.79
C GLU A 263 6.57 7.19 -20.19
N SER A 264 5.58 7.96 -20.66
CA SER A 264 5.80 9.38 -20.95
C SER A 264 6.25 10.11 -19.68
N ILE A 265 7.41 10.76 -19.79
CA ILE A 265 7.98 11.54 -18.69
C ILE A 265 7.19 12.83 -18.58
N ASP A 266 6.44 12.98 -17.48
CA ASP A 266 5.84 14.24 -17.07
C ASP A 266 6.95 15.18 -16.55
N TYR A 267 7.55 15.94 -17.45
CA TYR A 267 8.51 16.98 -17.09
C TYR A 267 7.80 18.09 -16.30
N THR A 268 8.45 18.62 -15.27
CA THR A 268 7.95 19.82 -14.58
C THR A 268 7.90 21.01 -15.55
N PRO A 269 7.01 22.01 -15.34
CA PRO A 269 6.94 23.19 -16.21
C PRO A 269 8.31 23.88 -16.42
N ASP A 270 9.14 23.93 -15.38
CA ASP A 270 10.46 24.57 -15.45
C ASP A 270 11.47 23.73 -16.26
N GLU A 271 11.47 22.41 -16.12
CA GLU A 271 12.29 21.52 -16.94
C GLU A 271 11.85 21.55 -18.40
N GLN A 272 10.54 21.57 -18.67
CA GLN A 272 10.00 21.72 -20.02
C GLN A 272 10.51 23.00 -20.67
N VAL A 273 10.43 24.14 -19.98
CA VAL A 273 10.95 25.41 -20.49
C VAL A 273 12.44 25.32 -20.76
N ASN A 274 13.24 24.77 -19.85
CA ASN A 274 14.68 24.65 -20.04
C ASN A 274 15.06 23.79 -21.26
N TYR A 275 14.44 22.62 -21.41
CA TYR A 275 14.66 21.77 -22.58
C TYR A 275 14.20 22.45 -23.87
N GLU A 276 13.06 23.13 -23.85
CA GLU A 276 12.52 23.80 -25.04
C GLU A 276 13.30 25.05 -25.42
N THR A 277 13.78 25.82 -24.46
CA THR A 277 14.72 26.93 -24.70
C THR A 277 16.04 26.40 -25.25
N MET A 278 16.61 25.33 -24.67
CA MET A 278 17.82 24.70 -25.22
C MET A 278 17.61 24.24 -26.67
N ILE A 279 16.46 23.61 -26.95
CA ILE A 279 16.16 23.11 -28.29
C ILE A 279 15.99 24.27 -29.28
N ALA A 280 15.24 25.30 -28.92
CA ALA A 280 14.97 26.45 -29.78
C ALA A 280 16.20 27.37 -29.98
N ASP A 281 17.09 27.47 -28.99
CA ASP A 281 18.30 28.31 -29.07
C ASP A 281 19.42 27.65 -29.88
N HIS A 282 19.46 26.31 -29.93
CA HIS A 282 20.54 25.57 -30.58
C HIS A 282 20.14 24.91 -31.91
N TRP A 283 18.85 24.71 -32.19
CA TRP A 283 18.38 24.08 -33.43
C TRP A 283 17.15 24.80 -34.02
N GLU A 284 17.04 24.76 -35.34
CA GLU A 284 15.82 25.17 -36.04
C GLU A 284 14.76 24.05 -35.91
N VAL A 285 13.66 24.35 -35.21
CA VAL A 285 12.60 23.39 -34.93
C VAL A 285 11.41 23.67 -35.84
N ASP A 286 10.88 22.62 -36.48
CA ASP A 286 9.63 22.71 -37.22
C ASP A 286 8.47 23.08 -36.27
N PRO A 287 7.70 24.16 -36.54
CA PRO A 287 6.51 24.51 -35.78
C PRO A 287 5.53 23.34 -35.53
N GLU A 288 5.47 22.33 -36.43
CA GLU A 288 4.65 21.12 -36.22
C GLU A 288 4.96 20.37 -34.91
N TYR A 289 6.20 20.42 -34.44
CA TYR A 289 6.61 19.77 -33.19
C TYR A 289 5.82 20.31 -31.99
N PHE A 290 5.77 21.64 -31.85
CA PHE A 290 5.05 22.31 -30.76
C PHE A 290 3.53 22.17 -30.92
N VAL A 291 3.02 22.17 -32.16
CA VAL A 291 1.59 21.96 -32.43
C VAL A 291 1.16 20.56 -31.99
N LYS A 292 1.95 19.52 -32.29
CA LYS A 292 1.65 18.14 -31.87
C LYS A 292 1.74 17.97 -30.36
N LYS A 293 2.77 18.57 -29.73
CA LYS A 293 3.00 18.43 -28.28
C LYS A 293 1.95 19.17 -27.44
N TYR A 294 1.65 20.43 -27.78
CA TYR A 294 0.76 21.27 -26.98
C TYR A 294 -0.68 21.31 -27.48
N LYS A 295 -0.96 20.73 -28.65
CA LYS A 295 -2.28 20.81 -29.33
C LYS A 295 -2.73 22.27 -29.57
N ILE A 296 -1.77 23.20 -29.65
CA ILE A 296 -2.02 24.63 -29.91
C ILE A 296 -1.57 24.93 -31.35
N PRO A 297 -2.46 25.43 -32.23
CA PRO A 297 -2.10 25.76 -33.61
C PRO A 297 -1.25 27.03 -33.67
N ILE A 298 -0.13 26.97 -34.39
CA ILE A 298 0.74 28.13 -34.65
C ILE A 298 0.24 28.84 -35.91
N ILE A 299 -0.28 30.06 -35.73
CA ILE A 299 -0.93 30.85 -36.80
C ILE A 299 0.08 31.73 -37.56
N GLY A 300 1.31 31.89 -37.04
CA GLY A 300 2.42 32.61 -37.68
C GLY A 300 3.47 33.09 -36.66
N GLU A 301 4.65 33.50 -37.14
CA GLU A 301 5.69 34.08 -36.28
C GLU A 301 5.29 35.47 -35.77
N LYS A 302 5.36 35.66 -34.45
CA LYS A 302 5.21 36.99 -33.85
C LYS A 302 6.52 37.75 -34.10
N LYS A 303 6.47 38.86 -34.85
CA LYS A 303 7.63 39.77 -34.99
C LYS A 303 7.91 40.46 -33.64
N THR A 304 8.66 39.81 -32.76
CA THR A 304 9.12 40.40 -31.50
C THR A 304 10.56 40.85 -31.66
N GLN A 305 10.80 42.16 -31.53
CA GLN A 305 12.15 42.73 -31.44
C GLN A 305 12.82 42.20 -30.16
N LEU A 306 13.94 41.49 -30.31
CA LEU A 306 14.82 41.14 -29.20
C LEU A 306 15.40 42.41 -28.58
N VAL A 307 14.78 42.91 -27.50
CA VAL A 307 15.40 43.91 -26.63
C VAL A 307 16.32 43.15 -25.68
N LYS A 308 17.63 43.17 -25.95
CA LYS A 308 18.64 42.77 -24.96
C LYS A 308 18.50 43.67 -23.73
N PRO A 309 18.44 43.14 -22.49
CA PRO A 309 18.47 44.00 -21.32
C PRO A 309 19.81 44.72 -21.26
N SER A 310 19.77 46.06 -21.30
CA SER A 310 20.92 46.90 -21.03
C SER A 310 21.30 46.76 -19.55
N ASN A 311 22.52 46.29 -19.27
CA ASN A 311 23.10 46.27 -17.94
C ASN A 311 22.93 47.66 -17.28
N PHE A 312 22.21 47.69 -16.16
CA PHE A 312 21.90 48.91 -15.41
C PHE A 312 22.61 48.89 -14.06
N PHE A 313 23.91 48.59 -14.03
CA PHE A 313 24.81 48.90 -12.91
C PHE A 313 26.25 48.99 -13.46
N ASP A 314 26.61 50.19 -13.92
CA ASP A 314 27.96 50.76 -13.84
C ASP A 314 27.84 52.06 -13.02
#